data_AF-A0A2S7X0T1-F1
#
_entry.id   AF-A0A2S7X0T1-F1
#
_cell.length_a   1.000
_cell.length_b   1.000
_cell.length_c   1.000
_cell.angle_alpha   90.00
_cell.angle_beta   90.00
_cell.angle_gamma   90.00
#
_symmetry.space_group_name_H-M   'P 1'
#
loop_
_entity.id
_entity.type
_entity.pdbx_description
1 polymer ?
#
loop_
_entity_poly.entity_id
_entity_poly.type
_entity_poly.pdbx_seq_one_letter_code
_entity_poly.pdbx_strand_id
1 'polypeptide(L)'
;MRQGLLASILLSASLLVGHVSASEIQPNFAQSLLVDQQLNKKVDELHQYLIDGDIITLNFSLNRLSMPQQEAVRFMLLQQIEQQNLVLDPKVTLWLKEQLSIHPTYTIKEQGNGYVVTKLAFDYSSIVSRVLSQMSKDQQVLDFILASEEHRLVLSEWLVGEPHEVRVRQSIVLAELDSLTPEALDNLVSQITGDPLSVWLPTTEVMVRLAQLSKSNDMYKILWKMRTDQYSISELERLSNAAPDPFATQQLMAATNNPSLKQSAFASLAKLHPLPQEVQIFLLAKIDHIQDGGAVAMHLANYGHVPWLESLSTTRNKVRQQHVRLALSQR
;
A
#
# COMPACT_ATOMS: atom_id res chain seq x y z
N MET A 1 -40.07 17.04 -61.77
CA MET A 1 -38.99 16.08 -61.43
C MET A 1 -37.58 16.70 -61.37
N ARG A 2 -37.41 17.99 -61.02
CA ARG A 2 -36.07 18.63 -60.93
C ARG A 2 -35.68 19.14 -59.53
N GLN A 3 -36.60 19.12 -58.57
CA GLN A 3 -36.33 19.60 -57.20
C GLN A 3 -35.94 18.47 -56.23
N GLY A 4 -36.22 17.20 -56.57
CA GLY A 4 -35.78 16.05 -55.76
C GLY A 4 -34.28 15.76 -55.89
N LEU A 5 -33.66 16.07 -57.03
CA LEU A 5 -32.24 15.81 -57.29
C LEU A 5 -31.30 16.76 -56.52
N LEU A 6 -31.73 17.99 -56.22
CA LEU A 6 -30.92 18.95 -55.47
C LEU A 6 -30.92 18.65 -53.96
N ALA A 7 -32.03 18.13 -53.42
CA ALA A 7 -32.10 17.70 -52.03
C ALA A 7 -31.19 16.49 -51.75
N SER A 8 -31.08 15.56 -52.71
CA SER A 8 -30.20 14.39 -52.59
C SER A 8 -28.71 14.74 -52.63
N ILE A 9 -28.33 15.81 -53.34
CA ILE A 9 -26.93 16.29 -53.42
C ILE A 9 -26.54 17.04 -52.13
N LEU A 10 -27.45 17.82 -51.55
CA LEU A 10 -27.21 18.50 -50.27
C LEU A 10 -27.17 17.53 -49.07
N LEU A 11 -27.94 16.42 -49.12
CA LEU A 11 -27.90 15.39 -48.09
C LEU A 11 -26.67 14.47 -48.17
N SER A 12 -26.08 14.31 -49.36
CA SER A 12 -24.84 13.53 -49.53
C SER A 12 -23.57 14.32 -49.16
N ALA A 13 -23.61 15.65 -49.20
CA ALA A 13 -22.52 16.50 -48.72
C ALA A 13 -22.44 16.60 -47.18
N SER A 14 -23.54 16.28 -46.46
CA SER A 14 -23.61 16.34 -44.99
C SER A 14 -23.19 15.05 -44.28
N LEU A 15 -22.88 13.98 -45.04
CA LEU A 15 -22.35 12.72 -44.51
C LEU A 15 -20.81 12.65 -44.51
N LEU A 16 -20.12 13.71 -44.93
CA LEU A 16 -18.69 13.89 -44.67
C LEU A 16 -18.50 14.42 -43.23
N VAL A 17 -18.93 13.63 -42.25
CA VAL A 17 -18.40 13.74 -40.90
C VAL A 17 -16.93 13.38 -41.05
N GLY A 18 -16.07 14.41 -41.03
CA GLY A 18 -14.63 14.24 -41.08
C GLY A 18 -14.23 13.24 -40.01
N HIS A 19 -13.71 12.09 -40.43
CA HIS A 19 -12.84 11.32 -39.57
C HIS A 19 -11.74 12.27 -39.11
N VAL A 20 -11.69 12.55 -37.81
CA VAL A 20 -10.56 13.26 -37.19
C VAL A 20 -9.37 12.31 -37.32
N SER A 21 -8.73 12.34 -38.48
CA SER A 21 -7.48 11.66 -38.73
C SER A 21 -6.44 12.37 -37.88
N ALA A 22 -5.91 11.67 -36.87
CA ALA A 22 -4.77 12.14 -36.09
C ALA A 22 -3.68 12.61 -37.05
N SER A 23 -3.16 13.82 -36.83
CA SER A 23 -2.16 14.41 -37.72
C SER A 23 -0.79 13.84 -37.38
N GLU A 24 -0.24 13.04 -38.29
CA GLU A 24 1.11 12.50 -38.13
C GLU A 24 2.16 13.59 -38.33
N ILE A 25 3.09 13.72 -37.38
CA ILE A 25 4.24 14.63 -37.46
C ILE A 25 5.56 13.87 -37.36
N GLN A 26 6.64 14.48 -37.84
CA GLN A 26 7.97 13.88 -37.77
C GLN A 26 8.51 13.93 -36.33
N PRO A 27 9.14 12.85 -35.82
CA PRO A 27 9.71 12.83 -34.46
C PRO A 27 10.67 13.99 -34.17
N ASN A 28 11.55 14.32 -35.12
CA ASN A 28 12.51 15.42 -34.98
C ASN A 28 11.83 16.78 -34.83
N PHE A 29 10.70 16.98 -35.51
CA PHE A 29 9.93 18.21 -35.40
C PHE A 29 9.24 18.31 -34.05
N ALA A 30 8.61 17.23 -33.57
CA ALA A 30 8.05 17.18 -32.21
C ALA A 30 9.13 17.51 -31.16
N GLN A 31 10.33 16.91 -31.28
CA GLN A 31 11.44 17.18 -30.38
C GLN A 31 11.93 18.63 -30.45
N SER A 32 11.97 19.24 -31.65
CA SER A 32 12.38 20.63 -31.80
C SER A 32 11.47 21.61 -31.06
N LEU A 33 10.17 21.29 -30.94
CA LEU A 33 9.22 22.11 -30.19
C LEU A 33 9.46 22.01 -28.68
N LEU A 34 9.83 20.84 -28.18
CA LEU A 34 10.08 20.62 -26.75
C LEU A 34 11.35 21.33 -26.25
N VAL A 35 12.31 21.59 -27.14
CA VAL A 35 13.58 22.28 -26.80
C VAL A 35 13.61 23.75 -27.25
N ASP A 36 12.51 24.26 -27.81
CA ASP A 36 12.43 25.64 -28.30
C ASP A 36 12.47 26.64 -27.13
N GLN A 37 13.39 27.60 -27.17
CA GLN A 37 13.57 28.57 -26.09
C GLN A 37 12.40 29.54 -25.92
N GLN A 38 11.71 29.90 -27.00
CA GLN A 38 10.54 30.79 -26.93
C GLN A 38 9.35 30.05 -26.33
N LEU A 39 9.15 28.78 -26.69
CA LEU A 39 8.10 27.95 -26.08
C LEU A 39 8.38 27.69 -24.60
N ASN A 40 9.64 27.42 -24.21
CA ASN A 40 10.02 27.29 -22.80
C ASN A 40 9.71 28.56 -21.99
N LYS A 41 10.06 29.75 -22.50
CA LYS A 41 9.68 31.02 -21.84
C LYS A 41 8.16 31.18 -21.71
N LYS A 42 7.41 30.70 -22.71
CA LYS A 42 5.95 30.74 -22.64
C LYS A 42 5.41 29.76 -21.59
N VAL A 43 6.02 28.59 -21.45
CA VAL A 43 5.69 27.63 -20.40
C VAL A 43 5.94 28.25 -19.02
N ASP A 44 7.07 28.94 -18.81
CA ASP A 44 7.37 29.62 -17.55
C ASP A 44 6.32 30.71 -17.21
N GLU A 45 5.92 31.50 -18.21
CA GLU A 45 4.86 32.51 -18.06
C GLU A 45 3.51 31.86 -17.68
N LEU A 46 3.12 30.80 -18.38
CA LEU A 46 1.89 30.06 -18.08
C LEU A 46 1.95 29.41 -16.70
N HIS A 47 3.10 28.89 -16.31
CA HIS A 47 3.32 28.32 -15.00
C HIS A 47 3.14 29.36 -13.89
N GLN A 48 3.57 30.61 -14.10
CA GLN A 48 3.32 31.68 -13.15
C GLN A 48 1.83 31.97 -12.98
N TYR A 49 1.05 32.03 -14.07
CA TYR A 49 -0.42 32.19 -13.96
C TYR A 49 -1.08 31.04 -13.20
N LEU A 50 -0.52 29.84 -13.29
CA LEU A 50 -1.00 28.68 -12.55
C LEU A 50 -0.71 28.80 -11.04
N ILE A 51 0.48 29.27 -10.66
CA ILE A 51 0.83 29.58 -9.26
C ILE A 51 -0.09 30.69 -8.71
N ASP A 52 -0.35 31.72 -9.51
CA ASP A 52 -1.18 32.86 -9.11
C ASP A 52 -2.70 32.53 -9.13
N GLY A 53 -3.08 31.35 -9.62
CA GLY A 53 -4.48 30.91 -9.74
C GLY A 53 -5.28 31.63 -10.83
N ASP A 54 -4.63 32.31 -11.77
CA ASP A 54 -5.26 33.00 -12.90
C ASP A 54 -5.48 32.06 -14.10
N ILE A 55 -6.42 31.13 -13.92
CA ILE A 55 -6.79 30.13 -14.93
C ILE A 55 -7.38 30.77 -16.21
N ILE A 56 -7.99 31.95 -16.09
CA ILE A 56 -8.59 32.65 -17.23
C ILE A 56 -7.47 33.14 -18.16
N THR A 57 -6.47 33.85 -17.62
CA THR A 57 -5.33 34.35 -18.40
C THR A 57 -4.46 33.20 -18.91
N LEU A 58 -4.30 32.14 -18.13
CA LEU A 58 -3.65 30.89 -18.54
C LEU A 58 -4.29 30.32 -19.81
N ASN A 59 -5.60 30.04 -19.78
CA ASN A 59 -6.33 29.45 -20.91
C ASN A 59 -6.34 30.38 -22.12
N PHE A 60 -6.52 31.68 -21.90
CA PHE A 60 -6.46 32.66 -22.97
C PHE A 60 -5.09 32.66 -23.67
N SER A 61 -4.00 32.65 -22.89
CA SER A 61 -2.64 32.64 -23.41
C SER A 61 -2.30 31.32 -24.12
N LEU A 62 -2.74 30.19 -23.58
CA LEU A 62 -2.53 28.87 -24.17
C LEU A 62 -3.29 28.73 -25.51
N ASN A 63 -4.53 29.21 -25.59
CA ASN A 63 -5.38 29.10 -26.78
C ASN A 63 -4.98 30.02 -27.94
N ARG A 64 -4.07 30.97 -27.70
CA ARG A 64 -3.52 31.84 -28.75
C ARG A 64 -2.35 31.23 -29.51
N LEU A 65 -1.77 30.15 -28.98
CA LEU A 65 -0.72 29.41 -29.67
C LEU A 65 -1.31 28.65 -30.85
N SER A 66 -0.58 28.61 -31.96
CA SER A 66 -0.97 27.80 -33.10
C SER A 66 -0.72 26.32 -32.81
N MET A 67 -1.51 25.44 -33.41
CA MET A 67 -1.18 24.03 -33.46
C MET A 67 0.03 23.82 -34.39
N PRO A 68 1.02 22.96 -34.07
CA PRO A 68 1.10 22.04 -32.92
C PRO A 68 1.77 22.61 -31.65
N GLN A 69 2.22 23.87 -31.67
CA GLN A 69 2.90 24.50 -30.52
C GLN A 69 2.04 24.52 -29.26
N GLN A 70 0.72 24.68 -29.42
CA GLN A 70 -0.23 24.64 -28.32
C GLN A 70 -0.19 23.31 -27.53
N GLU A 71 -0.17 22.16 -28.22
CA GLU A 71 -0.07 20.85 -27.55
C GLU A 71 1.31 20.64 -26.93
N ALA A 72 2.38 21.09 -27.59
CA ALA A 72 3.74 21.03 -27.05
C ALA A 72 3.87 21.84 -25.74
N VAL A 73 3.39 23.08 -25.73
CA VAL A 73 3.40 23.94 -24.54
C VAL A 73 2.53 23.36 -23.43
N ARG A 74 1.35 22.83 -23.76
CA ARG A 74 0.49 22.15 -22.77
C ARG A 74 1.21 20.96 -22.14
N PHE A 75 1.85 20.13 -22.96
CA PHE A 75 2.60 18.97 -22.50
C PHE A 75 3.76 19.38 -21.58
N MET A 76 4.56 20.37 -21.98
CA MET A 76 5.67 20.89 -21.18
C MET A 76 5.20 21.51 -19.86
N LEU A 77 4.12 22.29 -19.88
CA LEU A 77 3.54 22.89 -18.66
C LEU A 77 3.11 21.80 -17.66
N LEU A 78 2.44 20.75 -18.12
CA LEU A 78 2.01 19.65 -17.27
C LEU A 78 3.18 18.80 -16.77
N GLN A 79 4.23 18.63 -17.59
CA GLN A 79 5.49 18.03 -17.16
C GLN A 79 6.13 18.82 -16.01
N GLN A 80 6.11 20.16 -16.09
CA GLN A 80 6.64 21.01 -15.05
C GLN A 80 5.85 20.88 -13.74
N ILE A 81 4.51 20.80 -13.82
CA ILE A 81 3.66 20.54 -12.63
C ILE A 81 4.01 19.19 -12.00
N GLU A 82 4.13 18.13 -12.81
CA GLU A 82 4.48 16.79 -12.34
C GLU A 82 5.87 16.77 -11.67
N GLN A 83 6.85 17.49 -12.22
CA GLN A 83 8.20 17.54 -11.68
C GLN A 83 8.31 18.33 -10.36
N GLN A 84 7.49 19.37 -10.20
CA GLN A 84 7.56 20.25 -9.04
C GLN A 84 6.73 19.78 -7.84
N ASN A 85 5.88 18.75 -8.00
CA ASN A 85 4.98 18.23 -6.94
C ASN A 85 4.26 19.36 -6.17
N LEU A 86 3.73 20.34 -6.91
CA LEU A 86 3.11 21.52 -6.31
C LEU A 86 1.84 21.13 -5.55
N VAL A 87 1.61 21.78 -4.41
CA VAL A 87 0.29 21.77 -3.76
C VAL A 87 -0.64 22.67 -4.57
N LEU A 88 -1.56 22.07 -5.31
CA LEU A 88 -2.39 22.78 -6.27
C LEU A 88 -3.69 23.30 -5.63
N ASP A 89 -4.05 24.54 -5.96
CA ASP A 89 -5.33 25.16 -5.60
C ASP A 89 -6.52 24.39 -6.22
N PRO A 90 -7.71 24.33 -5.57
CA PRO A 90 -8.94 23.82 -6.16
C PRO A 90 -9.22 24.28 -7.61
N LYS A 91 -8.96 25.54 -7.95
CA LYS A 91 -9.14 26.08 -9.31
C LYS A 91 -8.20 25.40 -10.32
N VAL A 92 -6.95 25.19 -9.93
CA VAL A 92 -5.97 24.49 -10.77
C VAL A 92 -6.33 23.01 -10.92
N THR A 93 -6.84 22.39 -9.86
CA THR A 93 -7.33 21.00 -9.89
C THR A 93 -8.50 20.84 -10.88
N LEU A 94 -9.44 21.79 -10.90
CA LEU A 94 -10.53 21.80 -11.87
C LEU A 94 -9.99 21.96 -13.30
N TRP A 95 -9.05 22.89 -13.51
CA TRP A 95 -8.40 23.08 -14.79
C TRP A 95 -7.68 21.81 -15.29
N LEU A 96 -6.99 21.08 -14.41
CA LEU A 96 -6.39 19.78 -14.74
C LEU A 96 -7.45 18.76 -15.18
N LYS A 97 -8.58 18.67 -14.48
CA LYS A 97 -9.68 17.78 -14.89
C LYS A 97 -10.22 18.15 -16.27
N GLU A 98 -10.29 19.43 -16.61
CA GLU A 98 -10.65 19.88 -17.96
C GLU A 98 -9.61 19.42 -19.00
N GLN A 99 -8.31 19.43 -18.66
CA GLN A 99 -7.26 18.97 -19.58
C GLN A 99 -7.36 17.47 -19.91
N LEU A 100 -7.87 16.62 -19.00
CA LEU A 100 -8.13 15.20 -19.29
C LEU A 100 -9.15 15.00 -20.41
N SER A 101 -10.10 15.92 -20.54
CA SER A 101 -11.18 15.83 -21.54
C SER A 101 -10.73 16.24 -22.94
N ILE A 102 -9.50 16.75 -23.08
CA ILE A 102 -8.96 17.21 -24.35
C ILE A 102 -8.05 16.12 -24.90
N HIS A 103 -8.34 15.67 -26.12
CA HIS A 103 -7.61 14.58 -26.76
C HIS A 103 -6.41 15.11 -27.57
N PRO A 104 -5.20 14.56 -27.38
CA PRO A 104 -4.04 14.90 -28.20
C PRO A 104 -4.28 14.56 -29.68
N THR A 105 -3.94 15.49 -30.57
CA THR A 105 -4.22 15.42 -32.00
C THR A 105 -3.06 14.83 -32.80
N TYR A 106 -1.83 15.04 -32.32
CA TYR A 106 -0.62 14.73 -33.06
C TYR A 106 -0.01 13.39 -32.66
N THR A 107 0.41 12.60 -33.65
CA THR A 107 1.10 11.31 -33.45
C THR A 107 2.47 11.29 -34.13
N ILE A 108 3.39 10.51 -33.59
CA ILE A 108 4.69 10.22 -34.19
C ILE A 108 4.84 8.72 -34.45
N LYS A 109 5.50 8.36 -35.55
CA LYS A 109 5.90 6.98 -35.84
C LYS A 109 7.36 6.78 -35.47
N GLU A 110 7.62 5.78 -34.65
CA GLU A 110 8.96 5.30 -34.34
C GLU A 110 9.17 3.92 -34.93
N GLN A 111 10.28 3.74 -35.64
CA GLN A 111 10.64 2.48 -36.27
C GLN A 111 11.83 1.86 -35.53
N GLY A 112 11.65 0.63 -35.04
CA GLY A 112 12.69 -0.10 -34.30
C GLY A 112 12.50 -1.61 -34.43
N ASN A 113 13.59 -2.36 -34.60
CA ASN A 113 13.64 -3.83 -34.64
C ASN A 113 12.59 -4.49 -35.56
N GLY A 114 12.31 -3.91 -36.73
CA GLY A 114 11.35 -4.46 -37.70
C GLY A 114 9.88 -4.12 -37.44
N TYR A 115 9.57 -3.31 -36.42
CA TYR A 115 8.23 -2.84 -36.11
C TYR A 115 8.13 -1.32 -36.20
N VAL A 116 6.91 -0.83 -36.48
CA VAL A 116 6.56 0.59 -36.47
C VAL A 116 5.53 0.81 -35.38
N VAL A 117 5.86 1.62 -34.39
CA VAL A 117 4.95 2.01 -33.30
C VAL A 117 4.45 3.41 -33.57
N THR A 118 3.12 3.60 -33.51
CA THR A 118 2.49 4.92 -33.54
C THR A 118 2.15 5.31 -32.12
N LYS A 119 2.65 6.46 -31.66
CA LYS A 119 2.35 7.01 -30.33
C LYS A 119 1.96 8.47 -30.42
N LEU A 120 1.33 9.00 -29.38
CA LEU A 120 1.02 10.43 -29.28
C LEU A 120 2.34 11.23 -29.22
N ALA A 121 2.40 12.33 -29.96
CA ALA A 121 3.55 13.23 -29.95
C ALA A 121 3.67 13.97 -28.61
N PHE A 122 2.51 14.31 -28.02
CA PHE A 122 2.39 15.08 -26.78
C PHE A 122 1.34 14.42 -25.88
N ASP A 123 1.73 13.40 -25.10
CA ASP A 123 0.80 12.65 -24.23
C ASP A 123 0.56 13.38 -22.89
N TYR A 124 -0.15 14.50 -22.95
CA TYR A 124 -0.47 15.27 -21.77
C TYR A 124 -1.57 14.64 -20.92
N SER A 125 -2.50 13.88 -21.50
CA SER A 125 -3.59 13.21 -20.76
C SER A 125 -3.04 12.21 -19.73
N SER A 126 -2.01 11.44 -20.09
CA SER A 126 -1.34 10.53 -19.16
C SER A 126 -0.65 11.26 -18.01
N ILE A 127 -0.02 12.41 -18.26
CA ILE A 127 0.60 13.23 -17.20
C ILE A 127 -0.46 13.71 -16.22
N VAL A 128 -1.55 14.31 -16.73
CA VAL A 128 -2.63 14.83 -15.88
C VAL A 128 -3.25 13.71 -15.02
N SER A 129 -3.46 12.53 -15.60
CA SER A 129 -3.98 11.39 -14.85
C SER A 129 -3.08 11.01 -13.68
N ARG A 130 -1.75 11.01 -13.88
CA ARG A 130 -0.79 10.72 -12.80
C ARG A 130 -0.78 11.81 -11.74
N VAL A 131 -0.73 13.08 -12.14
CA VAL A 131 -0.77 14.22 -11.21
C VAL A 131 -2.03 14.18 -10.34
N LEU A 132 -3.22 14.04 -10.95
CA LEU A 132 -4.48 13.97 -10.20
C LEU A 132 -4.56 12.73 -9.29
N SER A 133 -4.02 11.59 -9.72
CA SER A 133 -3.98 10.37 -8.90
C SER A 133 -3.07 10.55 -7.69
N GLN A 134 -1.89 11.15 -7.87
CA GLN A 134 -0.95 11.45 -6.80
C GLN A 134 -1.56 12.42 -5.79
N MET A 135 -2.15 13.51 -6.26
CA MET A 135 -2.84 14.47 -5.40
C MET A 135 -3.98 13.84 -4.59
N SER A 136 -4.80 13.00 -5.24
CA SER A 136 -5.89 12.31 -4.54
C SER A 136 -5.35 11.40 -3.44
N LYS A 137 -4.19 10.78 -3.66
CA LYS A 137 -3.54 9.96 -2.63
C LYS A 137 -2.99 10.83 -1.50
N ASP A 138 -2.33 11.94 -1.81
CA ASP A 138 -1.77 12.86 -0.81
C ASP A 138 -2.87 13.48 0.06
N GLN A 139 -4.02 13.82 -0.54
CA GLN A 139 -5.20 14.27 0.20
C GLN A 139 -5.71 13.18 1.14
N GLN A 140 -5.83 11.93 0.68
CA GLN A 140 -6.28 10.83 1.55
C GLN A 140 -5.30 10.53 2.69
N VAL A 141 -3.99 10.69 2.47
CA VAL A 141 -2.97 10.60 3.52
C VAL A 141 -3.19 11.67 4.57
N LEU A 142 -3.35 12.93 4.15
CA LEU A 142 -3.61 14.04 5.07
C LEU A 142 -4.92 13.85 5.82
N ASP A 143 -5.99 13.46 5.13
CA ASP A 143 -7.30 13.19 5.72
C ASP A 143 -7.22 12.06 6.77
N PHE A 144 -6.46 10.99 6.48
CA PHE A 144 -6.21 9.90 7.41
C PHE A 144 -5.49 10.38 8.67
N ILE A 145 -4.39 11.14 8.52
CA ILE A 145 -3.61 11.65 9.66
C ILE A 145 -4.48 12.57 10.50
N LEU A 146 -5.11 13.58 9.90
CA LEU A 146 -5.95 14.54 10.62
C LEU A 146 -7.13 13.86 11.32
N ALA A 147 -7.83 12.94 10.64
CA ALA A 147 -8.94 12.22 11.27
C ALA A 147 -8.47 11.31 12.42
N SER A 148 -7.28 10.72 12.32
CA SER A 148 -6.70 9.90 13.39
C SER A 148 -6.33 10.76 14.60
N GLU A 149 -5.60 11.86 14.38
CA GLU A 149 -5.17 12.80 15.43
C GLU A 149 -6.34 13.47 16.14
N GLU A 150 -7.42 13.76 15.42
CA GLU A 150 -8.64 14.32 16.00
C GLU A 150 -9.58 13.27 16.60
N HIS A 151 -9.17 12.01 16.65
CA HIS A 151 -9.98 10.87 17.12
C HIS A 151 -11.34 10.72 16.41
N ARG A 152 -11.42 11.19 15.16
CA ARG A 152 -12.61 11.09 14.30
C ARG A 152 -12.57 9.89 13.36
N LEU A 153 -11.40 9.29 13.15
CA LEU A 153 -11.25 8.15 12.25
C LEU A 153 -11.89 6.89 12.85
N VAL A 154 -12.78 6.25 12.11
CA VAL A 154 -13.33 4.92 12.44
C VAL A 154 -12.77 3.89 11.46
N LEU A 155 -11.92 2.98 11.94
CA LEU A 155 -11.20 2.02 11.08
C LEU A 155 -12.13 1.09 10.30
N SER A 156 -13.24 0.66 10.91
CA SER A 156 -14.22 -0.23 10.28
C SER A 156 -14.95 0.43 9.12
N GLU A 157 -15.09 1.75 9.14
CA GLU A 157 -15.69 2.51 8.04
C GLU A 157 -14.64 2.86 6.98
N TRP A 158 -13.41 3.19 7.42
CA TRP A 158 -12.31 3.52 6.53
C TRP A 158 -11.92 2.35 5.61
N LEU A 159 -11.89 1.14 6.14
CA LEU A 159 -11.41 -0.07 5.46
C LEU A 159 -12.53 -0.92 4.83
N VAL A 160 -13.70 -0.31 4.57
CA VAL A 160 -14.82 -0.96 3.87
C VAL A 160 -15.17 -0.15 2.61
N GLY A 161 -15.56 -0.87 1.55
CA GLY A 161 -15.94 -0.27 0.27
C GLY A 161 -15.43 -1.08 -0.92
N GLU A 162 -15.23 -0.39 -2.06
CA GLU A 162 -14.76 -1.01 -3.28
C GLU A 162 -13.33 -1.59 -3.13
N PRO A 163 -13.03 -2.79 -3.67
CA PRO A 163 -11.77 -3.47 -3.41
C PRO A 163 -10.51 -2.67 -3.77
N HIS A 164 -10.58 -1.83 -4.80
CA HIS A 164 -9.44 -0.97 -5.16
C HIS A 164 -9.24 0.15 -4.13
N GLU A 165 -10.32 0.82 -3.71
CA GLU A 165 -10.24 1.92 -2.75
C GLU A 165 -9.75 1.42 -1.39
N VAL A 166 -10.27 0.27 -0.93
CA VAL A 166 -9.85 -0.36 0.32
C VAL A 166 -8.36 -0.69 0.29
N ARG A 167 -7.81 -1.17 -0.83
CA ARG A 167 -6.36 -1.43 -0.96
C ARG A 167 -5.53 -0.15 -0.82
N VAL A 168 -5.96 0.94 -1.44
CA VAL A 168 -5.28 2.25 -1.31
C VAL A 168 -5.33 2.73 0.14
N ARG A 169 -6.51 2.72 0.74
CA ARG A 169 -6.72 3.12 2.14
C ARG A 169 -5.93 2.25 3.14
N GLN A 170 -5.87 0.94 2.92
CA GLN A 170 -5.04 0.03 3.72
C GLN A 170 -3.55 0.38 3.56
N SER A 171 -3.09 0.68 2.34
CA SER A 171 -1.69 1.07 2.14
C SER A 171 -1.33 2.37 2.86
N ILE A 172 -2.28 3.32 2.95
CA ILE A 172 -2.12 4.56 3.72
C ILE A 172 -2.01 4.25 5.21
N VAL A 173 -2.93 3.43 5.75
CA VAL A 173 -2.87 2.99 7.15
C VAL A 173 -1.50 2.38 7.46
N LEU A 174 -1.04 1.42 6.65
CA LEU A 174 0.22 0.72 6.91
C LEU A 174 1.45 1.63 6.84
N ALA A 175 1.44 2.64 5.97
CA ALA A 175 2.54 3.58 5.79
C ALA A 175 2.57 4.66 6.89
N GLU A 176 1.41 5.12 7.36
CA GLU A 176 1.28 6.31 8.19
C GLU A 176 1.05 6.01 9.67
N LEU A 177 0.83 4.76 10.07
CA LEU A 177 0.65 4.44 11.50
C LEU A 177 1.84 4.87 12.38
N ASP A 178 3.06 4.93 11.83
CA ASP A 178 4.25 5.40 12.56
C ASP A 178 4.30 6.92 12.74
N SER A 179 3.58 7.68 11.92
CA SER A 179 3.57 9.15 11.96
C SER A 179 2.56 9.70 12.97
N LEU A 180 1.67 8.85 13.49
CA LEU A 180 0.65 9.22 14.46
C LEU A 180 1.20 9.45 15.87
N THR A 181 0.54 10.31 16.63
CA THR A 181 0.79 10.45 18.06
C THR A 181 0.41 9.18 18.83
N PRO A 182 1.02 8.92 20.00
CA PRO A 182 0.65 7.78 20.84
C PRO A 182 -0.84 7.77 21.23
N GLU A 183 -1.44 8.96 21.44
CA GLU A 183 -2.85 9.09 21.82
C GLU A 183 -3.78 8.68 20.66
N ALA A 184 -3.47 9.12 19.44
CA ALA A 184 -4.17 8.71 18.23
C ALA A 184 -4.04 7.20 17.99
N LEU A 185 -2.83 6.65 18.13
CA LEU A 185 -2.60 5.21 18.00
C LEU A 185 -3.40 4.39 19.03
N ASP A 186 -3.41 4.83 20.30
CA ASP A 186 -4.18 4.18 21.36
C ASP A 186 -5.69 4.23 21.09
N ASN A 187 -6.20 5.33 20.52
CA ASN A 187 -7.59 5.41 20.06
C ASN A 187 -7.88 4.33 19.00
N LEU A 188 -7.04 4.20 17.97
CA LEU A 188 -7.22 3.19 16.91
C LEU A 188 -7.16 1.76 17.47
N VAL A 189 -6.25 1.49 18.40
CA VAL A 189 -6.16 0.20 19.09
C VAL A 189 -7.42 -0.10 19.90
N SER A 190 -7.95 0.91 20.60
CA SER A 190 -9.16 0.76 21.43
C SER A 190 -10.41 0.42 20.63
N GLN A 191 -10.49 0.83 19.36
CA GLN A 191 -11.60 0.45 18.47
C GLN A 191 -11.66 -1.06 18.23
N ILE A 192 -10.52 -1.75 18.33
CA ILE A 192 -10.41 -3.20 18.10
C ILE A 192 -10.47 -3.97 19.43
N THR A 193 -9.81 -3.47 20.48
CA THR A 193 -9.71 -4.17 21.77
C THR A 193 -10.88 -3.86 22.72
N GLY A 194 -11.59 -2.76 22.51
CA GLY A 194 -12.64 -2.27 23.40
C GLY A 194 -13.98 -3.03 23.31
N ASP A 195 -14.26 -3.70 22.19
CA ASP A 195 -15.48 -4.50 22.01
C ASP A 195 -15.16 -6.00 21.83
N PRO A 196 -15.44 -6.86 22.84
CA PRO A 196 -15.25 -8.30 22.76
C PRO A 196 -16.07 -9.00 21.67
N LEU A 197 -17.11 -8.33 21.14
CA LEU A 197 -18.02 -8.85 20.13
C LEU A 197 -17.86 -8.16 18.77
N SER A 198 -16.75 -7.45 18.54
CA SER A 198 -16.54 -6.75 17.27
C SER A 198 -16.80 -7.67 16.08
N VAL A 199 -17.85 -7.36 15.32
CA VAL A 199 -18.28 -8.07 14.11
C VAL A 199 -17.24 -7.94 13.00
N TRP A 200 -16.29 -7.01 13.16
CA TRP A 200 -15.33 -6.63 12.15
C TRP A 200 -13.90 -6.63 12.69
N LEU A 201 -12.96 -7.12 11.88
CA LEU A 201 -11.53 -7.03 12.11
C LEU A 201 -10.84 -6.62 10.80
N PRO A 202 -9.79 -5.79 10.85
CA PRO A 202 -9.00 -5.46 9.67
C PRO A 202 -8.15 -6.67 9.23
N THR A 203 -7.44 -6.51 8.11
CA THR A 203 -6.54 -7.55 7.61
C THR A 203 -5.44 -7.86 8.63
N THR A 204 -4.92 -9.10 8.60
CA THR A 204 -3.86 -9.53 9.51
C THR A 204 -2.62 -8.64 9.45
N GLU A 205 -2.31 -8.10 8.28
CA GLU A 205 -1.20 -7.15 8.09
C GLU A 205 -1.39 -5.88 8.92
N VAL A 206 -2.57 -5.27 8.88
CA VAL A 206 -2.92 -4.09 9.70
C VAL A 206 -2.92 -4.44 11.18
N MET A 207 -3.47 -5.61 11.55
CA MET A 207 -3.47 -6.10 12.93
C MET A 207 -2.04 -6.26 13.48
N VAL A 208 -1.14 -6.86 12.70
CA VAL A 208 0.28 -7.01 13.05
C VAL A 208 0.92 -5.63 13.23
N ARG A 209 0.68 -4.69 12.30
CA ARG A 209 1.29 -3.36 12.38
C ARG A 209 0.85 -2.60 13.62
N LEU A 210 -0.46 -2.59 13.91
CA LEU A 210 -1.01 -1.99 15.13
C LEU A 210 -0.46 -2.67 16.39
N ALA A 211 -0.34 -4.00 16.40
CA ALA A 211 0.23 -4.74 17.54
C ALA A 211 1.70 -4.38 17.79
N GLN A 212 2.50 -4.27 16.73
CA GLN A 212 3.92 -3.91 16.82
C GLN A 212 4.13 -2.52 17.43
N LEU A 213 3.35 -1.53 16.98
CA LEU A 213 3.50 -0.14 17.40
C LEU A 213 2.95 0.12 18.78
N SER A 214 1.75 -0.39 19.07
CA SER A 214 1.12 -0.23 20.38
C SER A 214 1.78 -1.08 21.46
N LYS A 215 2.45 -2.18 21.08
CA LYS A 215 2.89 -3.25 22.00
C LYS A 215 1.77 -3.71 22.93
N SER A 216 0.52 -3.67 22.46
CA SER A 216 -0.66 -4.01 23.27
C SER A 216 -0.84 -5.52 23.38
N ASN A 217 -0.85 -6.03 24.62
CA ASN A 217 -1.13 -7.43 24.90
C ASN A 217 -2.52 -7.86 24.40
N ASP A 218 -3.52 -6.98 24.51
CA ASP A 218 -4.88 -7.28 24.06
C ASP A 218 -4.96 -7.35 22.53
N MET A 219 -4.19 -6.52 21.82
CA MET A 219 -4.07 -6.60 20.37
C MET A 219 -3.47 -7.94 19.93
N TYR A 220 -2.36 -8.36 20.55
CA TYR A 220 -1.74 -9.67 20.25
C TYR A 220 -2.66 -10.84 20.62
N LYS A 221 -3.44 -10.73 21.69
CA LYS A 221 -4.42 -11.75 22.08
C LYS A 221 -5.49 -11.96 21.00
N ILE A 222 -5.90 -10.90 20.31
CA ILE A 222 -6.82 -10.99 19.17
C ILE A 222 -6.06 -11.57 17.96
N LEU A 223 -4.88 -11.03 17.63
CA LEU A 223 -4.05 -11.48 16.51
C LEU A 223 -3.80 -13.00 16.56
N TRP A 224 -3.44 -13.56 17.71
CA TRP A 224 -3.19 -14.99 17.85
C TRP A 224 -4.44 -15.87 17.76
N LYS A 225 -5.64 -15.30 17.87
CA LYS A 225 -6.89 -16.02 17.60
C LYS A 225 -7.31 -15.98 16.14
N MET A 226 -6.74 -15.08 15.34
CA MET A 226 -7.04 -14.98 13.91
C MET A 226 -6.52 -16.22 13.18
N ARG A 227 -7.09 -16.44 11.98
CA ARG A 227 -6.58 -17.45 11.06
C ARG A 227 -5.15 -17.09 10.68
N THR A 228 -4.23 -18.02 10.88
CA THR A 228 -2.82 -17.84 10.53
C THR A 228 -2.63 -17.64 9.03
N ASP A 229 -1.81 -16.66 8.69
CA ASP A 229 -1.33 -16.37 7.35
C ASP A 229 0.15 -15.99 7.38
N GLN A 230 0.69 -15.55 6.23
CA GLN A 230 2.08 -15.13 6.11
C GLN A 230 2.46 -14.02 7.10
N TYR A 231 1.57 -13.06 7.37
CA TYR A 231 1.86 -11.93 8.25
C TYR A 231 1.94 -12.37 9.71
N SER A 232 1.06 -13.28 10.14
CA SER A 232 1.13 -13.90 11.46
C SER A 232 2.43 -14.69 11.66
N ILE A 233 2.87 -15.41 10.63
CA ILE A 233 4.10 -16.20 10.67
C ILE A 233 5.33 -15.29 10.74
N SER A 234 5.39 -14.25 9.89
CA SER A 234 6.47 -13.27 9.91
C SER A 234 6.54 -12.50 11.22
N GLU A 235 5.39 -12.19 11.84
CA GLU A 235 5.38 -11.55 13.15
C GLU A 235 5.92 -12.48 14.25
N LEU A 236 5.55 -13.77 14.23
CA LEU A 236 6.13 -14.75 15.15
C LEU A 236 7.66 -14.85 14.98
N GLU A 237 8.14 -14.86 13.73
CA GLU A 237 9.57 -14.87 13.43
C GLU A 237 10.27 -13.61 13.93
N ARG A 238 9.68 -12.42 13.71
CA ARG A 238 10.19 -11.15 14.24
C ARG A 238 10.30 -11.17 15.76
N LEU A 239 9.29 -11.66 16.47
CA LEU A 239 9.31 -11.82 17.93
C LEU A 239 10.37 -12.84 18.37
N SER A 240 10.54 -13.94 17.62
CA SER A 240 11.60 -14.93 17.87
C SER A 240 12.99 -14.31 17.76
N ASN A 241 13.20 -13.38 16.83
CA ASN A 241 14.48 -12.69 16.64
C ASN A 241 14.70 -11.58 17.69
N ALA A 242 13.64 -11.03 18.26
CA ALA A 242 13.69 -10.03 19.32
C ALA A 242 13.87 -10.64 20.73
N ALA A 243 13.53 -11.93 20.90
CA ALA A 243 13.75 -12.64 22.16
C ALA A 243 15.27 -12.67 22.50
N PRO A 244 15.66 -12.51 23.78
CA PRO A 244 14.87 -12.75 24.99
C PRO A 244 14.19 -11.49 25.59
N ASP A 245 13.84 -10.48 24.79
CA ASP A 245 12.99 -9.38 25.25
C ASP A 245 11.73 -9.92 25.98
N PRO A 246 11.37 -9.39 27.17
CA PRO A 246 10.26 -9.93 27.98
C PRO A 246 8.92 -9.91 27.23
N PHE A 247 8.64 -8.84 26.50
CA PHE A 247 7.39 -8.72 25.74
C PHE A 247 7.37 -9.74 24.59
N ALA A 248 8.46 -9.83 23.83
CA ALA A 248 8.58 -10.81 22.76
C ALA A 248 8.41 -12.25 23.27
N THR A 249 9.05 -12.58 24.39
CA THR A 249 8.98 -13.89 25.04
C THR A 249 7.55 -14.21 25.49
N GLN A 250 6.86 -13.25 26.10
CA GLN A 250 5.45 -13.38 26.47
C GLN A 250 4.55 -13.62 25.26
N GLN A 251 4.78 -12.91 24.14
CA GLN A 251 4.00 -13.11 22.92
C GLN A 251 4.28 -14.46 22.25
N LEU A 252 5.53 -14.93 22.25
CA LEU A 252 5.87 -16.29 21.78
C LEU A 252 5.13 -17.35 22.61
N MET A 253 5.07 -17.19 23.93
CA MET A 253 4.29 -18.07 24.82
C MET A 253 2.79 -18.00 24.50
N ALA A 254 2.24 -16.80 24.28
CA ALA A 254 0.83 -16.61 23.95
C ALA A 254 0.44 -17.22 22.58
N ALA A 255 1.33 -17.12 21.59
CA ALA A 255 1.12 -17.66 20.24
C ALA A 255 1.00 -19.20 20.22
N THR A 256 1.48 -19.90 21.25
CA THR A 256 1.32 -21.37 21.38
C THR A 256 -0.15 -21.82 21.48
N ASN A 257 -1.05 -20.90 21.83
CA ASN A 257 -2.50 -21.17 21.87
C ASN A 257 -3.11 -21.27 20.47
N ASN A 258 -2.45 -20.74 19.44
CA ASN A 258 -2.86 -20.89 18.05
C ASN A 258 -2.37 -22.25 17.51
N PRO A 259 -3.26 -23.19 17.13
CA PRO A 259 -2.85 -24.52 16.68
C PRO A 259 -1.86 -24.52 15.50
N SER A 260 -1.98 -23.56 14.59
CA SER A 260 -1.15 -23.46 13.38
C SER A 260 0.23 -22.87 13.67
N LEU A 261 0.36 -21.98 14.67
CA LEU A 261 1.64 -21.36 15.06
C LEU A 261 2.36 -22.13 16.17
N LYS A 262 1.66 -23.02 16.88
CA LYS A 262 2.12 -23.70 18.09
C LYS A 262 3.51 -24.33 17.96
N GLN A 263 3.76 -25.10 16.90
CA GLN A 263 5.03 -25.80 16.73
C GLN A 263 6.21 -24.83 16.53
N SER A 264 6.01 -23.81 15.68
CA SER A 264 7.00 -22.76 15.46
C SER A 264 7.26 -21.95 16.73
N ALA A 265 6.23 -21.64 17.49
CA ALA A 265 6.36 -20.91 18.76
C ALA A 265 7.16 -21.72 19.80
N PHE A 266 6.89 -23.03 19.95
CA PHE A 266 7.69 -23.90 20.82
C PHE A 266 9.15 -24.01 20.36
N ALA A 267 9.38 -24.14 19.05
CA ALA A 267 10.73 -24.15 18.51
C ALA A 267 11.47 -22.85 18.81
N SER A 268 10.83 -21.69 18.62
CA SER A 268 11.39 -20.38 18.95
C SER A 268 11.73 -20.23 20.42
N LEU A 269 10.86 -20.66 21.33
CA LEU A 269 11.14 -20.66 22.78
C LEU A 269 12.29 -21.60 23.15
N ALA A 270 12.36 -22.78 22.52
CA ALA A 270 13.42 -23.75 22.78
C ALA A 270 14.79 -23.31 22.23
N LYS A 271 14.85 -22.41 21.24
CA LYS A 271 16.11 -21.85 20.72
C LYS A 271 16.79 -20.86 21.68
N LEU A 272 16.12 -20.40 22.73
CA LEU A 272 16.67 -19.39 23.63
C LEU A 272 17.83 -19.97 24.46
N HIS A 273 18.95 -19.25 24.47
CA HIS A 273 20.14 -19.58 25.24
C HIS A 273 20.68 -18.36 26.00
N PRO A 274 20.78 -18.42 27.33
CA PRO A 274 20.18 -19.43 28.23
C PRO A 274 18.64 -19.36 28.22
N LEU A 275 17.96 -20.43 28.65
CA LEU A 275 16.50 -20.40 28.80
C LEU A 275 16.08 -19.48 29.95
N PRO A 276 15.30 -18.41 29.71
CA PRO A 276 14.76 -17.58 30.78
C PRO A 276 13.90 -18.41 31.75
N GLN A 277 13.91 -18.07 33.04
CA GLN A 277 13.21 -18.84 34.07
C GLN A 277 11.70 -18.97 33.79
N GLU A 278 11.06 -17.91 33.31
CA GLU A 278 9.64 -17.91 32.92
C GLU A 278 9.36 -18.91 31.79
N VAL A 279 10.26 -18.99 30.81
CA VAL A 279 10.17 -19.93 29.68
C VAL A 279 10.36 -21.36 30.18
N GLN A 280 11.29 -21.60 31.10
CA GLN A 280 11.47 -22.94 31.69
C GLN A 280 10.20 -23.41 32.41
N ILE A 281 9.59 -22.55 33.23
CA ILE A 281 8.35 -22.85 33.95
C ILE A 281 7.23 -23.16 32.95
N PHE A 282 7.09 -22.33 31.92
CA PHE A 282 6.07 -22.50 30.89
C PHE A 282 6.26 -23.79 30.09
N LEU A 283 7.46 -24.05 29.56
CA LEU A 283 7.75 -25.24 28.78
C LEU A 283 7.62 -26.50 29.64
N LEU A 284 8.00 -26.46 30.92
CA LEU A 284 7.81 -27.57 31.85
C LEU A 284 6.32 -27.90 32.02
N ALA A 285 5.47 -26.90 32.21
CA ALA A 285 4.02 -27.09 32.28
C ALA A 285 3.44 -27.68 30.99
N LYS A 286 4.03 -27.34 29.83
CA LYS A 286 3.63 -27.91 28.53
C LYS A 286 4.13 -29.35 28.33
N ILE A 287 5.31 -29.71 28.83
CA ILE A 287 5.82 -31.10 28.82
C ILE A 287 4.90 -32.03 29.62
N ASP A 288 4.33 -31.53 30.72
CA ASP A 288 3.39 -32.27 31.55
C ASP A 288 2.03 -32.51 30.85
N HIS A 289 1.74 -31.80 29.76
CA HIS A 289 0.50 -31.93 29.00
C HIS A 289 0.59 -33.04 27.94
N ILE A 290 -0.45 -33.88 27.86
CA ILE A 290 -0.47 -35.09 27.01
C ILE A 290 -0.28 -34.76 25.52
N GLN A 291 -0.90 -33.68 25.04
CA GLN A 291 -0.91 -33.36 23.61
C GLN A 291 0.37 -32.65 23.13
N ASP A 292 0.92 -31.76 23.96
CA ASP A 292 1.99 -30.85 23.54
C ASP A 292 3.38 -31.36 23.98
N GLY A 293 3.43 -32.19 25.04
CA GLY A 293 4.67 -32.40 25.76
C GLY A 293 5.74 -33.18 25.01
N GLY A 294 5.35 -34.12 24.15
CA GLY A 294 6.29 -34.82 23.27
C GLY A 294 7.00 -33.86 22.30
N ALA A 295 6.25 -32.96 21.67
CA ALA A 295 6.81 -31.97 20.74
C ALA A 295 7.73 -30.98 21.45
N VAL A 296 7.34 -30.48 22.62
CA VAL A 296 8.17 -29.57 23.43
C VAL A 296 9.47 -30.24 23.85
N ALA A 297 9.42 -31.48 24.33
CA ALA A 297 10.61 -32.23 24.71
C ALA A 297 11.56 -32.46 23.52
N MET A 298 11.02 -32.77 22.33
CA MET A 298 11.83 -32.91 21.11
C MET A 298 12.52 -31.61 20.72
N HIS A 299 11.81 -30.47 20.73
CA HIS A 299 12.42 -29.16 20.43
C HIS A 299 13.55 -28.85 21.41
N LEU A 300 13.32 -29.02 22.71
CA LEU A 300 14.35 -28.81 23.73
C LEU A 300 15.58 -29.70 23.53
N ALA A 301 15.38 -30.97 23.16
CA ALA A 301 16.49 -31.87 22.86
C ALA A 301 17.27 -31.36 21.63
N ASN A 302 16.57 -31.04 20.54
CA ASN A 302 17.16 -30.59 19.27
C ASN A 302 17.95 -29.28 19.42
N TYR A 303 17.46 -28.35 20.25
CA TYR A 303 18.11 -27.08 20.52
C TYR A 303 19.08 -27.13 21.72
N GLY A 304 19.54 -28.32 22.14
CA GLY A 304 20.71 -28.43 23.04
C GLY A 304 20.40 -28.36 24.54
N HIS A 305 19.14 -28.43 24.96
CA HIS A 305 18.73 -28.45 26.38
C HIS A 305 18.68 -29.87 26.97
N VAL A 306 19.46 -30.81 26.43
CA VAL A 306 19.50 -32.20 26.91
C VAL A 306 19.86 -32.32 28.39
N PRO A 307 20.88 -31.64 28.92
CA PRO A 307 21.22 -31.77 30.35
C PRO A 307 20.06 -31.37 31.27
N TRP A 308 19.28 -30.36 30.86
CA TRP A 308 18.08 -29.97 31.58
C TRP A 308 16.99 -31.04 31.47
N LEU A 309 16.72 -31.58 30.28
CA LEU A 309 15.76 -32.68 30.09
C LEU A 309 16.12 -33.93 30.90
N GLU A 310 17.41 -34.29 30.97
CA GLU A 310 17.90 -35.41 31.78
C GLU A 310 17.58 -35.20 33.27
N SER A 311 17.76 -33.98 33.78
CA SER A 311 17.39 -33.63 35.17
C SER A 311 15.90 -33.85 35.45
N LEU A 312 15.03 -33.68 34.45
CA LEU A 312 13.58 -33.83 34.56
C LEU A 312 13.12 -35.30 34.57
N SER A 313 13.94 -36.24 34.09
CA SER A 313 13.61 -37.68 33.99
C SER A 313 13.41 -38.37 35.35
N THR A 314 13.95 -37.79 36.42
CA THR A 314 13.87 -38.30 37.80
C THR A 314 12.54 -37.97 38.51
N THR A 315 11.63 -37.24 37.85
CA THR A 315 10.35 -36.80 38.42
C THR A 315 9.32 -37.95 38.53
N ARG A 316 8.44 -37.93 39.54
CA ARG A 316 7.29 -38.86 39.67
C ARG A 316 6.20 -38.74 38.58
N ASN A 317 6.24 -37.72 37.72
CA ASN A 317 5.24 -37.52 36.67
C ASN A 317 5.50 -38.46 35.49
N LYS A 318 4.66 -39.50 35.36
CA LYS A 318 4.79 -40.53 34.30
C LYS A 318 4.68 -39.95 32.88
N VAL A 319 3.84 -38.93 32.68
CA VAL A 319 3.65 -38.28 31.36
C VAL A 319 4.94 -37.58 30.94
N ARG A 320 5.51 -36.79 31.85
CA ARG A 320 6.81 -36.13 31.65
C ARG A 320 7.91 -37.12 31.32
N GLN A 321 8.03 -38.19 32.12
CA GLN A 321 9.03 -39.23 31.91
C GLN A 321 8.91 -39.86 30.51
N GLN A 322 7.68 -40.15 30.07
CA GLN A 322 7.44 -40.70 28.75
C GLN A 322 7.88 -39.74 27.64
N HIS A 323 7.49 -38.47 27.70
CA HIS A 323 7.86 -37.46 26.70
C HIS A 323 9.37 -37.22 26.64
N VAL A 324 10.01 -37.05 27.81
CA VAL A 324 11.48 -36.86 27.90
C VAL A 324 12.21 -38.08 27.35
N ARG A 325 11.81 -39.29 27.75
CA ARG A 325 12.45 -40.53 27.26
C ARG A 325 12.36 -40.66 25.74
N LEU A 326 11.18 -40.36 25.17
CA LEU A 326 10.97 -40.40 23.72
C LEU A 326 11.88 -39.40 23.01
N ALA A 327 11.91 -38.14 23.47
CA ALA A 327 12.73 -37.10 22.87
C ALA A 327 14.24 -37.42 22.94
N LEU A 328 14.71 -37.97 24.06
CA LEU A 328 16.12 -38.37 24.21
C LEU A 328 16.49 -39.61 23.37
N SER A 329 15.53 -40.48 23.07
CA SER A 329 15.75 -41.71 22.28
C SER A 329 15.76 -41.51 20.77
N GLN A 330 15.24 -40.38 20.27
CA GLN A 330 15.07 -40.10 18.83
C GLN A 330 16.20 -39.25 18.25
N ARG A 331 17.30 -39.09 19.00
CA ARG A 331 18.47 -38.30 18.62
C ARG A 331 19.62 -39.20 18.18
#